data_AF-A0A3B9JJX0-F1
#
_entry.id   AF-A0A3B9JJX0-F1
#
_cell.length_a   1.000
_cell.length_b   1.000
_cell.length_c   1.000
_cell.angle_alpha   90.00
_cell.angle_beta   90.00
_cell.angle_gamma   90.00
#
_symmetry.space_group_name_H-M   'P 1'
#
loop_
_entity.id
_entity.type
_entity.pdbx_description
1 polymer ?
#
loop_
_entity_poly.entity_id
_entity_poly.type
_entity_poly.pdbx_seq_one_letter_code
_entity_poly.pdbx_strand_id
1 'polypeptide(L)'
;MEIKQMTTMRLFVTNLNNYISYKQLDTVKDLSVHLSINYNRLVSWLNFQRTPPLVVIDEIANILQVSSRDLIGTQIDFNSYTFIRRINNISNEKFCVNLRKYLNKYDIKTAADFVTYFDGEFSEHTYYSYFKNKNNKTPSLKSLEILSQFLEVSPFKLIE
;
A
#
# COMPACT_ATOMS: atom_id res chain seq x y z
N MET A 1 12.56 -10.60 -3.79
CA MET A 1 12.47 -9.74 -2.59
C MET A 1 11.67 -10.42 -1.48
N GLU A 2 12.26 -10.57 -0.29
CA GLU A 2 11.57 -11.06 0.90
C GLU A 2 10.70 -9.97 1.53
N ILE A 3 9.47 -10.31 1.96
CA ILE A 3 8.51 -9.33 2.50
C ILE A 3 9.03 -8.64 3.77
N LYS A 4 9.80 -9.34 4.60
CA LYS A 4 10.36 -8.78 5.84
C LYS A 4 11.42 -7.69 5.58
N GLN A 5 12.02 -7.68 4.39
CA GLN A 5 13.02 -6.69 3.99
C GLN A 5 12.38 -5.44 3.36
N MET A 6 11.09 -5.50 3.00
CA MET A 6 10.35 -4.38 2.43
C MET A 6 10.16 -3.25 3.44
N THR A 7 10.55 -2.05 3.08
CA THR A 7 10.44 -0.87 3.94
C THR A 7 8.98 -0.51 4.18
N THR A 8 8.13 -0.56 3.15
CA THR A 8 6.69 -0.24 3.31
C THR A 8 6.00 -1.20 4.25
N MET A 9 6.33 -2.49 4.15
CA MET A 9 5.71 -3.52 4.97
C MET A 9 6.11 -3.36 6.43
N ARG A 10 7.39 -3.06 6.68
CA ARG A 10 7.87 -2.78 8.04
C ARG A 10 7.18 -1.57 8.63
N LEU A 11 7.06 -0.47 7.88
CA LEU A 11 6.35 0.73 8.34
C LEU A 11 4.88 0.44 8.63
N PHE A 12 4.20 -0.26 7.72
CA PHE A 12 2.80 -0.67 7.90
C PHE A 12 2.61 -1.49 9.19
N VAL A 13 3.42 -2.53 9.41
CA VAL A 13 3.34 -3.39 10.61
C VAL A 13 3.67 -2.61 11.87
N THR A 14 4.72 -1.78 11.85
CA THR A 14 5.10 -0.92 12.98
C THR A 14 3.97 0.04 13.34
N ASN A 15 3.34 0.67 12.34
CA ASN A 15 2.24 1.60 12.59
C ASN A 15 1.01 0.89 13.15
N LEU A 16 0.68 -0.33 12.70
CA LEU A 16 -0.38 -1.12 13.32
C LEU A 16 -0.07 -1.45 14.79
N ASN A 17 1.16 -1.86 15.09
CA ASN A 17 1.58 -2.15 16.46
C ASN A 17 1.55 -0.89 17.35
N ASN A 18 2.03 0.24 16.85
CA ASN A 18 1.95 1.52 17.57
C ASN A 18 0.51 1.90 17.86
N TYR A 19 -0.40 1.65 16.91
CA TYR A 19 -1.82 1.92 17.09
C TYR A 19 -2.47 1.00 18.14
N ILE A 20 -2.09 -0.29 18.19
CA ILE A 20 -2.52 -1.23 19.26
C ILE A 20 -2.18 -0.62 20.62
N SER A 21 -0.93 -0.17 20.80
CA SER A 21 -0.48 0.44 22.06
C SER A 21 -1.23 1.74 22.38
N TYR A 22 -1.41 2.62 21.39
CA TYR A 22 -2.13 3.88 21.56
C TYR A 22 -3.60 3.68 21.97
N LYS A 23 -4.28 2.70 21.37
CA LYS A 23 -5.67 2.36 21.70
C LYS A 23 -5.82 1.42 22.89
N GLN A 24 -4.72 0.97 23.49
CA GLN A 24 -4.71 0.00 24.58
C GLN A 24 -5.51 -1.27 24.22
N LEU A 25 -5.29 -1.77 23.00
CA LEU A 25 -5.90 -3.02 22.54
C LEU A 25 -5.10 -4.20 23.10
N ASP A 26 -5.76 -5.12 23.79
CA ASP A 26 -5.09 -6.23 24.49
C ASP A 26 -4.56 -7.30 23.52
N THR A 27 -5.21 -7.47 22.36
CA THR A 27 -4.87 -8.53 21.43
C THR A 27 -4.92 -8.11 19.95
N VAL A 28 -4.23 -8.88 19.11
CA VAL A 28 -4.39 -8.79 17.64
C VAL A 28 -5.83 -9.08 17.20
N LYS A 29 -6.58 -9.85 18.00
CA LYS A 29 -8.00 -10.12 17.73
C LYS A 29 -8.81 -8.83 17.88
N ASP A 30 -8.54 -8.02 18.88
CA ASP A 30 -9.22 -6.73 19.08
C ASP A 30 -8.91 -5.76 17.95
N LEU A 31 -7.65 -5.70 17.50
CA LEU A 31 -7.28 -4.93 16.32
C LEU A 31 -8.03 -5.42 15.08
N SER A 32 -8.16 -6.74 14.89
CA SER A 32 -8.89 -7.30 13.74
C SER A 32 -10.36 -6.90 13.73
N VAL A 33 -11.01 -6.85 14.91
CA VAL A 33 -12.39 -6.40 15.06
C VAL A 33 -12.49 -4.90 14.80
N HIS A 34 -11.59 -4.10 15.39
CA HIS A 34 -11.54 -2.64 15.20
C HIS A 34 -11.37 -2.25 13.74
N LEU A 35 -10.49 -2.95 13.00
CA LEU A 35 -10.25 -2.71 11.59
C LEU A 35 -11.28 -3.36 10.66
N SER A 36 -12.21 -4.16 11.18
CA SER A 36 -13.12 -4.99 10.36
C SER A 36 -12.38 -5.92 9.38
N ILE A 37 -11.26 -6.51 9.82
CA ILE A 37 -10.40 -7.38 9.01
C ILE A 37 -10.41 -8.81 9.57
N ASN A 38 -10.41 -9.79 8.67
CA ASN A 38 -10.27 -11.19 9.07
C ASN A 38 -8.97 -11.40 9.88
N TYR A 39 -9.10 -11.96 11.08
CA TYR A 39 -7.99 -12.20 12.00
C TYR A 39 -6.79 -12.92 11.36
N ASN A 40 -7.02 -14.03 10.64
CA ASN A 40 -5.93 -14.79 10.01
C ASN A 40 -5.20 -13.97 8.95
N ARG A 41 -5.92 -13.10 8.24
CA ARG A 41 -5.35 -12.19 7.25
C ARG A 41 -4.46 -11.15 7.90
N LEU A 42 -4.92 -10.53 9.00
CA LEU A 42 -4.14 -9.57 9.78
C LEU A 42 -2.88 -10.23 10.37
N VAL A 43 -3.01 -11.40 10.99
CA VAL A 43 -1.86 -12.16 11.53
C VAL A 43 -0.83 -12.48 10.43
N SER A 44 -1.28 -12.88 9.24
CA SER A 44 -0.38 -13.14 8.10
C SER A 44 0.41 -11.89 7.69
N TRP A 45 -0.18 -10.70 7.82
CA TRP A 45 0.51 -9.44 7.54
C TRP A 45 1.50 -9.06 8.63
N LEU A 46 1.08 -9.12 9.90
CA LEU A 46 1.95 -8.82 11.04
C LEU A 46 3.18 -9.74 11.10
N ASN A 47 3.02 -10.99 10.64
CA ASN A 47 4.10 -11.96 10.53
C ASN A 47 4.88 -11.90 9.20
N PHE A 48 4.65 -10.89 8.36
CA PHE A 48 5.33 -10.70 7.06
C PHE A 48 5.17 -11.87 6.09
N GLN A 49 4.11 -12.67 6.22
CA GLN A 49 3.83 -13.82 5.33
C GLN A 49 3.10 -13.41 4.06
N ARG A 50 2.30 -12.33 4.13
CA ARG A 50 1.53 -11.77 3.01
C ARG A 50 1.57 -10.25 3.06
N THR A 51 1.24 -9.60 1.96
CA THR A 51 1.06 -8.15 1.90
C THR A 51 -0.41 -7.77 1.65
N PRO A 52 -0.91 -6.67 2.23
CA PRO A 52 -2.24 -6.16 1.93
C PRO A 52 -2.33 -5.56 0.51
N PRO A 53 -3.51 -5.60 -0.13
CA PRO A 53 -3.81 -4.79 -1.31
C PRO A 53 -4.03 -3.32 -0.92
N LEU A 54 -3.74 -2.39 -1.84
CA LEU A 54 -3.82 -0.95 -1.58
C LEU A 54 -5.23 -0.49 -1.15
N VAL A 55 -6.30 -1.08 -1.70
CA VAL A 55 -7.68 -0.78 -1.28
C VAL A 55 -7.88 -1.04 0.21
N VAL A 56 -7.29 -2.13 0.73
CA VAL A 56 -7.41 -2.44 2.16
C VAL A 56 -6.51 -1.54 3.00
N ILE A 57 -5.40 -1.04 2.45
CA ILE A 57 -4.61 0.01 3.11
C ILE A 57 -5.45 1.28 3.25
N ASP A 58 -6.19 1.69 2.23
CA ASP A 58 -7.09 2.85 2.29
C ASP A 58 -8.19 2.67 3.35
N GLU A 59 -8.82 1.49 3.39
CA GLU A 59 -9.82 1.14 4.40
C GLU A 59 -9.26 1.23 5.83
N ILE A 60 -8.08 0.64 6.07
CA ILE A 60 -7.39 0.71 7.36
C ILE A 60 -7.07 2.18 7.70
N ALA A 61 -6.44 2.91 6.78
CA ALA A 61 -6.02 4.29 7.02
C ALA A 61 -7.21 5.20 7.34
N ASN A 62 -8.37 4.98 6.69
CA ASN A 62 -9.62 5.67 7.00
C ASN A 62 -10.09 5.38 8.43
N ILE A 63 -10.05 4.12 8.88
CA ILE A 63 -10.42 3.74 10.25
C ILE A 63 -9.46 4.35 11.28
N LEU A 64 -8.16 4.38 10.97
CA LEU A 64 -7.13 4.98 11.80
C LEU A 64 -7.11 6.52 11.75
N GLN A 65 -7.87 7.13 10.82
CA GLN A 65 -7.90 8.57 10.54
C GLN A 65 -6.54 9.16 10.18
N VAL A 66 -5.77 8.42 9.37
CA VAL A 66 -4.46 8.82 8.84
C VAL A 66 -4.48 8.75 7.31
N SER A 67 -3.50 9.38 6.65
CA SER A 67 -3.33 9.18 5.21
C SER A 67 -2.71 7.81 4.93
N SER A 68 -3.12 7.15 3.84
CA SER A 68 -2.51 5.89 3.39
C SER A 68 -1.04 6.05 3.06
N ARG A 69 -0.66 7.24 2.55
CA ARG A 69 0.73 7.66 2.37
C ARG A 69 1.52 7.54 3.68
N ASP A 70 1.00 8.09 4.78
CA ASP A 70 1.72 8.07 6.05
C ASP A 70 1.77 6.65 6.62
N LEU A 71 0.66 5.92 6.53
CA LEU A 71 0.54 4.56 7.05
C LEU A 71 1.62 3.60 6.49
N ILE A 72 2.08 3.82 5.25
CA ILE A 72 3.11 2.97 4.61
C ILE A 72 4.43 3.69 4.34
N GLY A 73 4.48 5.01 4.53
CA GLY A 73 5.57 5.87 4.09
C GLY A 73 6.36 6.53 5.23
N THR A 74 5.82 6.55 6.45
CA THR A 74 6.52 7.05 7.63
C THR A 74 6.15 6.27 8.88
N GLN A 75 6.99 6.35 9.91
CA GLN A 75 6.63 5.83 11.23
C GLN A 75 5.76 6.87 11.94
N ILE A 76 4.57 6.46 12.38
CA ILE A 76 3.58 7.32 13.02
C ILE A 76 3.71 7.22 14.54
N ASP A 77 3.85 8.37 15.21
CA ASP A 77 3.60 8.51 16.64
C ASP A 77 2.16 8.97 16.86
N PHE A 78 1.28 8.02 17.20
CA PHE A 78 -0.14 8.28 17.37
C PHE A 78 -0.48 9.18 18.57
N ASN A 79 0.45 9.41 19.50
CA ASN A 79 0.22 10.33 20.62
C ASN A 79 0.30 11.80 20.19
N SER A 80 1.10 12.11 19.17
CA SER A 80 1.30 13.46 18.65
C SER A 80 0.79 13.67 17.22
N TYR A 81 0.26 12.63 16.58
CA TYR A 81 -0.22 12.70 15.20
C TYR A 81 -1.54 13.49 15.10
N THR A 82 -1.61 14.39 14.11
CA THR A 82 -2.82 15.15 13.80
C THR A 82 -3.78 14.29 12.98
N PHE A 83 -4.75 13.66 13.64
CA PHE A 83 -5.77 12.85 12.97
C PHE A 83 -6.61 13.65 11.98
N ILE A 84 -6.90 13.05 10.82
CA ILE A 84 -7.68 13.65 9.75
C ILE A 84 -9.11 13.12 9.84
N ARG A 85 -10.00 13.89 10.50
CA ARG A 85 -11.40 13.49 10.67
C ARG A 85 -12.09 13.35 9.31
N ARG A 86 -12.85 12.25 9.15
CA ARG A 86 -13.62 11.94 7.93
C ARG A 86 -12.75 11.89 6.66
N ILE A 87 -11.48 11.51 6.79
CA ILE A 87 -10.63 11.26 5.62
C ILE A 87 -11.26 10.17 4.75
N ASN A 88 -11.16 10.38 3.44
CA ASN A 88 -11.43 9.36 2.43
C ASN A 88 -10.18 9.19 1.58
N ASN A 89 -9.35 8.21 1.95
CA ASN A 89 -8.16 7.87 1.19
C ASN A 89 -8.58 7.29 -0.18
N ILE A 90 -8.00 7.87 -1.25
CA ILE A 90 -8.26 7.51 -2.66
C ILE A 90 -6.96 7.07 -3.35
N SER A 91 -6.10 6.38 -2.61
CA SER A 91 -4.78 5.94 -3.11
C SER A 91 -4.93 5.04 -4.33
N ASN A 92 -5.98 4.22 -4.37
CA ASN A 92 -6.39 3.43 -5.51
C ASN A 92 -6.54 4.24 -6.80
N GLU A 93 -7.20 5.41 -6.73
CA GLU A 93 -7.43 6.30 -7.88
C GLU A 93 -6.13 6.98 -8.29
N LYS A 94 -5.40 7.51 -7.29
CA LYS A 94 -4.13 8.20 -7.50
C LYS A 94 -3.05 7.29 -8.08
N PHE A 95 -3.06 6.01 -7.71
CA PHE A 95 -2.11 5.01 -8.20
C PHE A 95 -1.98 4.99 -9.71
N CYS A 96 -3.09 4.91 -10.43
CA CYS A 96 -3.06 4.77 -11.88
C CYS A 96 -2.53 6.05 -12.56
N VAL A 97 -2.94 7.20 -12.06
CA VAL A 97 -2.51 8.52 -12.56
C VAL A 97 -1.01 8.70 -12.34
N ASN A 98 -0.54 8.43 -11.12
CA ASN A 98 0.86 8.58 -10.76
C ASN A 98 1.74 7.56 -11.47
N LEU A 99 1.31 6.29 -11.55
CA LEU A 99 2.03 5.28 -12.32
C LEU A 99 2.18 5.73 -13.78
N ARG A 100 1.10 6.20 -14.43
CA ARG A 100 1.18 6.69 -15.82
C ARG A 100 2.18 7.84 -15.96
N LYS A 101 2.19 8.79 -15.03
CA LYS A 101 3.14 9.91 -15.02
C LYS A 101 4.59 9.41 -14.97
N TYR A 102 4.89 8.43 -14.13
CA TYR A 102 6.23 7.88 -14.02
C TYR A 102 6.61 7.03 -15.23
N LEU A 103 5.70 6.20 -15.76
CA LEU A 103 5.94 5.44 -16.99
C LEU A 103 6.28 6.35 -18.17
N ASN A 104 5.56 7.48 -18.32
CA ASN A 104 5.83 8.46 -19.38
C ASN A 104 7.23 9.12 -19.24
N LYS A 105 7.75 9.27 -18.01
CA LYS A 105 9.11 9.82 -17.79
C LYS A 105 10.19 8.91 -18.38
N TYR A 106 9.94 7.60 -18.42
CA TYR A 106 10.86 6.59 -18.97
C TYR A 106 10.47 6.13 -20.39
N ASP A 107 9.60 6.87 -21.07
CA ASP A 107 9.07 6.56 -22.42
C ASP A 107 8.35 5.19 -22.55
N ILE A 108 7.83 4.67 -21.43
CA ILE A 108 7.10 3.39 -21.40
C ILE A 108 5.64 3.64 -21.84
N LYS A 109 5.32 3.30 -23.08
CA LYS A 109 4.02 3.63 -23.71
C LYS A 109 3.11 2.42 -23.89
N THR A 110 3.68 1.22 -24.06
CA THR A 110 2.93 -0.01 -24.35
C THR A 110 3.00 -1.03 -23.22
N ALA A 111 2.16 -2.06 -23.31
CA ALA A 111 2.21 -3.19 -22.39
C ALA A 111 3.54 -3.97 -22.52
N ALA A 112 4.06 -4.12 -23.75
CA ALA A 112 5.35 -4.77 -24.01
C ALA A 112 6.53 -3.97 -23.42
N ASP A 113 6.52 -2.64 -23.57
CA ASP A 113 7.53 -1.77 -22.94
C ASP A 113 7.49 -1.93 -21.42
N PHE A 114 6.29 -2.01 -20.84
CA PHE A 114 6.10 -2.19 -19.40
C PHE A 114 6.69 -3.51 -18.92
N VAL A 115 6.36 -4.63 -19.58
CA VAL A 115 6.97 -5.94 -19.23
C VAL A 115 8.48 -5.90 -19.32
N THR A 116 9.01 -5.29 -20.39
CA THR A 116 10.45 -5.19 -20.64
C THR A 116 11.15 -4.33 -19.58
N TYR A 117 10.58 -3.17 -19.24
CA TYR A 117 11.15 -2.24 -18.26
C TYR A 117 11.20 -2.84 -16.85
N PHE A 118 10.17 -3.60 -16.47
CA PHE A 118 10.11 -4.28 -15.17
C PHE A 118 10.69 -5.70 -15.20
N ASP A 119 11.50 -6.05 -16.20
CA ASP A 119 12.19 -7.34 -16.33
C ASP A 119 11.27 -8.57 -16.09
N GLY A 120 10.06 -8.51 -16.62
CA GLY A 120 9.07 -9.60 -16.48
C GLY A 120 8.42 -9.75 -15.10
N GLU A 121 8.76 -8.93 -14.09
CA GLU A 121 8.11 -8.94 -12.76
C GLU A 121 6.60 -8.68 -12.87
N PHE A 122 6.17 -7.97 -13.91
CA PHE A 122 4.77 -7.74 -14.23
C PHE A 122 4.47 -8.13 -15.67
N SER A 123 3.32 -8.77 -15.88
CA SER A 123 2.84 -9.15 -17.21
C SER A 123 2.07 -8.02 -17.91
N GLU A 124 1.86 -8.16 -19.22
CA GLU A 124 0.97 -7.28 -19.98
C GLU A 124 -0.45 -7.27 -19.39
N HIS A 125 -0.92 -8.42 -18.90
CA HIS A 125 -2.21 -8.50 -18.22
C HIS A 125 -2.24 -7.62 -16.96
N THR A 126 -1.15 -7.55 -16.19
CA THR A 126 -1.04 -6.65 -15.04
C THR A 126 -1.13 -5.18 -15.50
N TYR A 127 -0.40 -4.82 -16.56
CA TYR A 127 -0.48 -3.48 -17.17
C TYR A 127 -1.92 -3.11 -17.51
N TYR A 128 -2.59 -3.95 -18.31
CA TYR A 128 -3.98 -3.70 -18.69
C TYR A 128 -4.89 -3.66 -17.46
N SER A 129 -4.64 -4.48 -16.43
CA SER A 129 -5.47 -4.47 -15.22
C SER A 129 -5.39 -3.16 -14.43
N TYR A 130 -4.24 -2.46 -14.45
CA TYR A 130 -4.09 -1.16 -13.80
C TYR A 130 -4.76 -0.04 -14.59
N PHE A 131 -4.78 -0.12 -15.93
CA PHE A 131 -5.27 0.96 -16.79
C PHE A 131 -6.64 0.68 -17.44
N LYS A 132 -7.42 -0.28 -16.92
CA LYS A 132 -8.79 -0.54 -17.39
C LYS A 132 -9.74 0.60 -17.03
N ASN A 133 -10.63 0.94 -17.96
CA ASN A 133 -11.64 2.00 -17.77
C ASN A 133 -12.68 1.70 -16.67
N LYS A 134 -12.87 0.42 -16.32
CA LYS A 134 -13.78 -0.02 -15.25
C LYS A 134 -13.13 -1.15 -14.45
N ASN A 135 -13.36 -1.16 -13.13
CA ASN A 135 -12.84 -2.18 -12.22
C ASN A 135 -11.32 -2.36 -12.35
N ASN A 136 -10.59 -1.25 -12.43
CA ASN A 136 -9.14 -1.28 -12.40
C ASN A 136 -8.67 -1.96 -11.11
N LYS A 137 -7.66 -2.82 -11.24
CA LYS A 137 -7.05 -3.47 -10.09
C LYS A 137 -6.07 -2.52 -9.43
N THR A 138 -5.94 -2.65 -8.13
CA THR A 138 -4.91 -1.95 -7.37
C THR A 138 -3.77 -2.91 -7.02
N PRO A 139 -2.54 -2.40 -6.87
CA PRO A 139 -1.39 -3.21 -6.51
C PRO A 139 -1.51 -3.72 -5.08
N SER A 140 -0.79 -4.81 -4.80
CA SER A 140 -0.41 -5.14 -3.42
C SER A 140 0.71 -4.23 -2.94
N LEU A 141 0.93 -4.15 -1.63
CA LEU A 141 2.09 -3.44 -1.08
C LEU A 141 3.42 -3.95 -1.67
N LYS A 142 3.53 -5.27 -1.92
CA LYS A 142 4.68 -5.87 -2.60
C LYS A 142 4.85 -5.33 -4.01
N SER A 143 3.78 -5.32 -4.79
CA SER A 143 3.79 -4.79 -6.15
C SER A 143 4.15 -3.30 -6.15
N LEU A 144 3.63 -2.53 -5.19
CA LEU A 144 3.93 -1.10 -5.05
C LEU A 144 5.41 -0.86 -4.79
N GLU A 145 6.04 -1.64 -3.91
CA GLU A 145 7.47 -1.50 -3.60
C GLU A 145 8.38 -1.95 -4.75
N ILE A 146 8.01 -3.00 -5.48
CA ILE A 146 8.75 -3.41 -6.69
C ILE A 146 8.66 -2.31 -7.75
N LEU A 147 7.45 -1.81 -8.05
CA LEU A 147 7.27 -0.71 -9.01
C LEU A 147 8.13 0.51 -8.62
N SER A 148 8.15 0.87 -7.34
CA SER A 148 8.87 2.04 -6.88
C SER A 148 10.39 1.88 -6.96
N GLN A 149 10.92 0.68 -6.76
CA GLN A 149 12.35 0.37 -6.93
C GLN A 149 12.80 0.59 -8.38
N PHE A 150 12.09 0.00 -9.33
CA PHE A 150 12.39 0.16 -10.77
C PHE A 150 12.20 1.60 -11.27
N LEU A 151 11.27 2.35 -10.67
CA LEU A 151 11.02 3.75 -11.03
C LEU A 151 11.91 4.73 -10.25
N GLU A 152 12.73 4.24 -9.32
CA GLU A 152 13.61 5.01 -8.43
C GLU A 152 12.85 6.09 -7.63
N VAL A 153 11.69 5.72 -7.09
CA VAL A 153 10.84 6.60 -6.27
C VAL A 153 10.49 5.95 -4.95
N SER A 154 10.10 6.74 -3.96
CA SER A 154 9.51 6.17 -2.74
C SER A 154 8.14 5.57 -3.05
N PRO A 155 7.78 4.40 -2.48
CA PRO A 155 6.50 3.73 -2.73
C PRO A 155 5.27 4.63 -2.54
N PHE A 156 5.29 5.50 -1.53
CA PHE A 156 4.18 6.42 -1.27
C PHE A 156 3.98 7.46 -2.38
N LYS A 157 5.00 7.75 -3.20
CA LYS A 157 4.89 8.66 -4.36
C LYS A 157 3.99 8.13 -5.46
N LEU A 158 3.81 6.80 -5.51
CA LEU A 158 2.87 6.19 -6.43
C LEU A 158 1.42 6.40 -5.97
N ILE A 159 1.15 6.79 -4.73
CA ILE A 159 -0.22 6.89 -4.19
C ILE A 159 -0.58 8.25 -3.57
N GLU A 160 0.37 9.19 -3.52
CA GLU A 160 0.14 10.55 -2.98
C GLU A 160 -0.70 11.45 -3.88
#